data_AF-A0A920AIH0-F1
#
_entry.id   AF-A0A920AIH0-F1
#
_cell.length_a   1.000
_cell.length_b   1.000
_cell.length_c   1.000
_cell.angle_alpha   90.00
_cell.angle_beta   90.00
_cell.angle_gamma   90.00
#
_symmetry.space_group_name_H-M   'P 1'
#
loop_
_entity.id
_entity.type
_entity.pdbx_description
1 polymer ?
#
loop_
_entity_poly.entity_id
_entity_poly.type
_entity_poly.pdbx_seq_one_letter_code
_entity_poly.pdbx_strand_id
1 'polypeptide(L)'
;MKRNDIDLPLNGGPDVLRAIHSKEKNGKRLPTAGDCFFELVEWSPSGEVSAKSLHQFGSSTRDSYSPHYSDQSEIFAREEMKPVLMDLEKIKKNSIRSYRPGE
;
A
#
# COMPACT_ATOMS: atom_id res chain seq x y z
N MET A 1 -10.47 3.02 -7.46
CA MET A 1 -9.86 3.81 -6.38
C MET A 1 -9.94 5.26 -6.77
N LYS A 2 -10.42 6.13 -5.88
CA LYS A 2 -10.34 7.57 -6.10
C LYS A 2 -9.59 8.23 -4.94
N ARG A 3 -8.52 8.96 -5.25
CA ARG A 3 -7.66 9.64 -4.27
C ARG A 3 -6.93 10.80 -4.95
N ASN A 4 -7.22 12.04 -4.58
CA ASN A 4 -6.80 13.24 -5.35
C ASN A 4 -7.16 13.08 -6.84
N ASP A 5 -6.18 13.26 -7.73
CA ASP A 5 -6.33 13.15 -9.19
C ASP A 5 -6.28 11.70 -9.70
N ILE A 6 -6.03 10.73 -8.81
CA ILE A 6 -6.02 9.31 -9.14
C ILE A 6 -7.46 8.80 -9.22
N ASP A 7 -7.82 8.21 -10.36
CA ASP A 7 -9.08 7.47 -10.60
C ASP A 7 -8.75 6.16 -11.32
N LEU A 8 -8.48 5.10 -10.55
CA LEU A 8 -8.03 3.80 -11.06
C LEU A 8 -9.13 2.74 -10.99
N PRO A 9 -9.25 1.85 -12.00
CA PRO A 9 -10.11 0.68 -11.88
C PRO A 9 -9.58 -0.26 -10.78
N LEU A 10 -10.49 -0.94 -10.08
CA LEU A 10 -10.14 -1.96 -9.09
C LEU A 10 -11.01 -3.20 -9.29
N ASN A 11 -10.45 -4.34 -8.92
CA ASN A 11 -11.15 -5.61 -8.82
C ASN A 11 -11.66 -5.81 -7.37
N GLY A 12 -12.42 -6.87 -7.13
CA GLY A 12 -12.93 -7.21 -5.79
C GLY A 12 -14.37 -6.74 -5.54
N GLY A 13 -14.84 -6.98 -4.33
CA GLY A 13 -16.24 -6.75 -3.96
C GLY A 13 -16.55 -7.20 -2.54
N PRO A 14 -17.82 -7.07 -2.09
CA PRO A 14 -18.23 -7.70 -0.84
C PRO A 14 -18.07 -9.23 -0.93
N ASP A 15 -17.71 -9.86 0.18
CA ASP A 15 -17.66 -11.32 0.38
C ASP A 15 -16.68 -12.10 -0.53
N VAL A 16 -15.65 -11.43 -1.07
CA VAL A 16 -14.52 -12.05 -1.77
C VAL A 16 -13.20 -11.71 -1.08
N LEU A 17 -12.11 -12.45 -1.41
CA LEU A 17 -10.79 -12.28 -0.77
C LEU A 17 -10.29 -10.83 -0.80
N ARG A 18 -10.49 -10.15 -1.93
CA ARG A 18 -10.23 -8.72 -2.10
C ARG A 18 -11.49 -7.94 -1.72
N ALA A 19 -11.70 -7.75 -0.42
CA ALA A 19 -12.98 -7.32 0.15
C ALA A 19 -13.17 -5.81 0.04
N ILE A 20 -13.44 -5.31 -1.17
CA ILE A 20 -13.64 -3.88 -1.44
C ILE A 20 -15.12 -3.55 -1.45
N HIS A 21 -15.58 -2.88 -0.40
CA HIS A 21 -16.93 -2.35 -0.32
C HIS A 21 -17.01 -1.01 -1.04
N SER A 22 -18.05 -0.81 -1.83
CA SER A 22 -18.24 0.41 -2.61
C SER A 22 -19.69 0.91 -2.58
N LYS A 23 -19.84 2.22 -2.78
CA LYS A 23 -21.13 2.89 -2.97
C LYS A 23 -21.21 3.45 -4.39
N GLU A 24 -22.38 3.37 -4.99
CA GLU A 24 -22.64 4.03 -6.27
C GLU A 24 -22.65 5.56 -6.07
N LYS A 25 -22.03 6.27 -7.01
CA LYS A 25 -22.05 7.71 -7.15
C LYS A 25 -21.78 8.09 -8.62
N ASN A 26 -22.75 8.74 -9.26
CA ASN A 26 -22.65 9.25 -10.63
C ASN A 26 -22.28 8.19 -11.69
N GLY A 27 -22.89 7.01 -11.63
CA GLY A 27 -22.64 5.90 -12.54
C GLY A 27 -21.34 5.14 -12.26
N LYS A 28 -20.62 5.45 -11.18
CA LYS A 28 -19.41 4.76 -10.75
C LYS A 28 -19.57 4.19 -9.34
N ARG A 29 -18.94 3.06 -9.04
CA ARG A 29 -18.82 2.53 -7.69
C ARG A 29 -17.52 2.99 -7.05
N LEU A 30 -17.61 3.85 -6.03
CA LEU A 30 -16.46 4.37 -5.29
C LEU A 30 -16.21 3.51 -4.04
N PRO A 31 -14.97 3.07 -3.79
CA PRO A 31 -14.64 2.28 -2.62
C PRO A 31 -14.80 3.10 -1.33
N THR A 32 -15.39 2.49 -0.30
CA THR A 32 -15.71 3.14 0.99
C THR A 32 -15.10 2.43 2.18
N ALA A 33 -14.84 1.13 2.08
CA ALA A 33 -14.24 0.30 3.13
C ALA A 33 -13.60 -0.94 2.50
N GLY A 34 -12.81 -1.66 3.29
CA GLY A 34 -12.14 -2.87 2.86
C GLY A 34 -10.62 -2.77 2.94
N ASP A 35 -9.97 -3.42 1.99
CA ASP A 35 -8.53 -3.60 1.90
C ASP A 35 -7.73 -2.32 2.15
N CYS A 36 -6.82 -2.44 3.12
CA CYS A 36 -6.00 -1.34 3.60
C CYS A 36 -4.52 -1.66 3.48
N PHE A 37 -4.06 -2.65 4.25
CA PHE A 37 -2.67 -3.07 4.31
C PHE A 37 -2.58 -4.58 4.11
N PHE A 38 -1.70 -4.98 3.20
CA PHE A 38 -1.32 -6.37 2.99
C PHE A 38 0.14 -6.55 3.34
N GLU A 39 0.44 -7.66 4.01
CA GLU A 39 1.80 -8.12 4.25
C GLU A 39 1.86 -9.64 4.10
N LEU A 40 2.75 -10.10 3.25
CA LEU A 40 3.06 -11.50 3.03
C LEU A 40 4.46 -11.75 3.54
N VAL A 41 4.60 -12.65 4.51
CA VAL A 41 5.87 -13.00 5.14
C VAL A 41 6.14 -14.49 4.91
N GLU A 42 7.35 -14.80 4.48
CA GLU A 42 7.82 -16.16 4.23
C GLU A 42 9.08 -16.44 5.04
N TRP A 43 9.10 -17.61 5.67
CA TRP A 43 10.28 -18.17 6.34
C TRP A 43 10.77 -19.34 5.52
N SER A 44 12.00 -19.23 5.02
CA SER A 44 12.66 -20.36 4.37
C SER A 44 12.98 -21.47 5.38
N PRO A 45 13.23 -22.71 4.93
CA PRO A 45 13.66 -23.81 5.81
C PRO A 45 14.95 -23.53 6.59
N SER A 46 15.81 -22.62 6.10
CA SER A 46 17.03 -22.18 6.79
C SER A 46 16.79 -21.02 7.78
N GLY A 47 15.55 -20.53 7.90
CA GLY A 47 15.16 -19.45 8.80
C GLY A 47 15.33 -18.03 8.24
N GLU A 48 15.75 -17.87 6.98
CA GLU A 48 15.75 -16.56 6.31
C GLU A 48 14.31 -16.05 6.13
N VAL A 49 14.10 -14.78 6.48
CA VAL A 49 12.80 -14.10 6.39
C VAL A 49 12.76 -13.20 5.16
N SER A 50 11.72 -13.33 4.35
CA SER A 50 11.40 -12.37 3.30
C SER A 50 9.97 -11.88 3.44
N ALA A 51 9.72 -10.62 3.08
CA ALA A 51 8.38 -10.07 3.15
C ALA A 51 8.10 -9.09 2.00
N LYS A 52 6.82 -9.03 1.62
CA LYS A 52 6.27 -8.05 0.70
C LYS A 52 5.09 -7.37 1.35
N SER A 53 4.94 -6.07 1.11
CA SER A 53 3.85 -5.28 1.67
C SER A 53 3.21 -4.37 0.63
N LEU A 54 2.01 -3.90 0.94
CA LEU A 54 1.28 -2.96 0.12
C LEU A 54 0.27 -2.21 0.99
N HIS A 55 0.19 -0.90 0.84
CA HIS A 55 -0.91 -0.10 1.35
C HIS A 55 -1.67 0.51 0.16
N GLN A 56 -2.99 0.56 0.20
CA GLN A 56 -3.81 0.98 -0.94
C GLN A 56 -3.56 2.45 -1.35
N PHE A 57 -3.17 3.30 -0.42
CA PHE A 57 -2.76 4.68 -0.69
C PHE A 57 -1.25 4.87 -0.66
N GLY A 58 -0.69 5.12 0.52
CA GLY A 58 0.74 5.28 0.76
C GLY A 58 0.96 5.35 2.26
N SER A 59 2.19 5.60 2.70
CA SER A 59 2.54 5.61 4.14
C SER A 59 2.14 6.89 4.88
N SER A 60 1.72 7.94 4.17
CA SER A 60 1.36 9.25 4.76
C SER A 60 -0.09 9.60 4.47
N THR A 61 -1.03 8.76 4.92
CA THR A 61 -2.45 8.83 4.55
C THR A 61 -3.21 10.07 5.04
N ARG A 62 -2.61 10.87 5.93
CA ARG A 62 -3.23 12.06 6.54
C ARG A 62 -2.69 13.38 5.96
N ASP A 63 -1.57 13.36 5.26
CA ASP A 63 -0.93 14.54 4.70
C ASP A 63 -1.04 14.50 3.17
N SER A 64 -1.96 15.29 2.61
CA SER A 64 -2.21 15.35 1.18
C SER A 64 -1.06 15.97 0.37
N TYR A 65 -0.11 16.65 1.02
CA TYR A 65 1.05 17.24 0.37
C TYR A 65 2.25 16.30 0.35
N SER A 66 2.20 15.20 1.11
CA SER A 66 3.26 14.21 1.14
C SER A 66 3.35 13.47 -0.19
N PRO A 67 4.57 13.21 -0.72
CA PRO A 67 4.73 12.32 -1.88
C PRO A 67 4.22 10.90 -1.56
N HIS A 68 4.15 10.53 -0.28
CA HIS A 68 3.69 9.22 0.17
C HIS A 68 2.19 9.19 0.52
N TYR A 69 1.40 10.16 0.04
CA TYR A 69 -0.05 10.18 0.25
C TYR A 69 -0.79 9.11 -0.56
N SER A 70 -0.35 8.86 -1.79
CA SER A 70 -1.00 7.94 -2.75
C SER A 70 -0.02 7.28 -3.74
N ASP A 71 1.26 7.19 -3.39
CA ASP A 71 2.33 6.64 -4.23
C ASP A 71 2.26 5.13 -4.45
N GLN A 72 1.45 4.41 -3.67
CA GLN A 72 1.23 2.97 -3.83
C GLN A 72 -0.08 2.64 -4.54
N SER A 73 -0.92 3.63 -4.86
CA SER A 73 -2.23 3.39 -5.47
C SER A 73 -2.19 2.69 -6.83
N GLU A 74 -1.16 2.96 -7.63
CA GLU A 74 -0.94 2.33 -8.94
C GLU A 74 -0.55 0.85 -8.80
N ILE A 75 0.43 0.53 -7.95
CA ILE A 75 0.82 -0.88 -7.69
C ILE A 75 -0.34 -1.64 -7.02
N PHE A 76 -1.16 -0.98 -6.20
CA PHE A 76 -2.36 -1.57 -5.63
C PHE A 76 -3.42 -1.91 -6.66
N ALA A 77 -3.64 -1.05 -7.65
CA ALA A 77 -4.58 -1.33 -8.74
C ALA A 77 -4.12 -2.52 -9.59
N ARG A 78 -2.80 -2.66 -9.80
CA ARG A 78 -2.18 -3.78 -10.52
C ARG A 78 -2.00 -5.07 -9.72
N GLU A 79 -2.37 -5.08 -8.43
CA GLU A 79 -2.20 -6.25 -7.55
C GLU A 79 -0.73 -6.65 -7.35
N GLU A 80 0.16 -5.66 -7.38
CA GLU A 80 1.60 -5.82 -7.16
C GLU A 80 1.98 -5.40 -5.73
N MET A 81 2.99 -6.05 -5.16
CA MET A 81 3.51 -5.73 -3.82
C MET A 81 4.97 -5.31 -3.89
N LYS A 82 5.37 -4.42 -2.97
CA LYS A 82 6.76 -3.98 -2.83
C LYS A 82 7.50 -4.82 -1.79
N PRO A 83 8.84 -4.97 -1.90
CA PRO A 83 9.61 -5.65 -0.86
C PRO A 83 9.57 -4.87 0.47
N VAL A 84 9.64 -5.60 1.58
CA VAL A 84 9.95 -5.05 2.90
C VAL A 84 11.44 -5.28 3.15
N LEU A 85 12.19 -4.20 3.34
CA LEU A 85 13.63 -4.28 3.59
C LEU A 85 13.86 -4.48 5.10
N MET A 86 14.46 -5.61 5.46
CA MET A 86 14.83 -5.93 6.86
C MET A 86 16.34 -5.89 7.11
N ASP A 87 17.15 -5.98 6.05
CA ASP A 87 18.60 -5.85 6.13
C ASP A 87 19.01 -4.37 6.24
N LEU A 88 19.85 -4.05 7.21
CA LEU A 88 20.24 -2.67 7.52
C LEU A 88 20.95 -1.98 6.35
N GLU A 89 21.82 -2.69 5.63
CA GLU A 89 22.56 -2.12 4.50
C GLU A 89 21.64 -1.84 3.32
N LYS A 90 20.69 -2.73 3.03
CA LYS A 90 19.60 -2.47 2.07
C LYS A 90 18.74 -1.29 2.50
N ILE A 91 18.38 -1.17 3.78
CA ILE A 91 17.58 -0.04 4.29
C ILE A 91 18.33 1.27 4.08
N LYS A 92 19.60 1.35 4.49
CA LYS A 92 20.44 2.55 4.30
C LYS A 92 20.52 2.95 2.83
N LYS A 93 20.78 1.99 1.94
CA LYS A 93 20.89 2.22 0.49
C LYS A 93 19.59 2.76 -0.15
N ASN A 94 18.43 2.41 0.41
CA ASN A 94 17.12 2.83 -0.11
C ASN A 94 16.48 3.97 0.72
N SER A 95 17.16 4.47 1.75
CA SER A 95 16.62 5.52 2.61
C SER A 95 16.64 6.88 1.91
N ILE A 96 15.53 7.63 2.01
CA ILE A 96 15.40 9.00 1.48
C ILE A 96 15.71 10.03 2.58
N ARG A 97 15.43 9.69 3.83
CA ARG A 97 15.65 10.56 5.00
C ARG A 97 16.07 9.71 6.20
N SER A 98 17.04 10.22 6.94
CA SER A 98 17.37 9.78 8.29
C SER A 98 17.18 10.95 9.23
N TYR A 99 16.75 10.69 10.46
CA TYR A 99 16.56 11.72 11.47
C TYR A 99 16.77 11.12 12.87
N ARG A 100 17.11 11.97 13.84
CA ARG A 100 17.17 11.62 15.25
C ARG A 100 16.06 12.38 15.97
N PRO A 101 15.08 11.70 16.60
CA PRO A 101 14.06 12.39 17.37
C PRO A 101 14.69 13.31 18.43
N GLY A 102 14.29 14.58 18.45
CA GLY A 102 14.81 15.59 19.39
C GLY A 102 16.02 16.39 18.89
N GLU A 103 16.50 16.12 17.68
CA GLU A 103 17.43 16.99 16.93
C GLU A 103 16.76 17.66 15.74
#